data_AF-A0A972G2A1-F1
#
_entry.id   AF-A0A972G2A1-F1
#
_cell.length_a   1.000
_cell.length_b   1.000
_cell.length_c   1.000
_cell.angle_alpha   90.00
_cell.angle_beta   90.00
_cell.angle_gamma   90.00
#
_symmetry.space_group_name_H-M   'P 1'
#
loop_
_entity.id
_entity.type
_entity.pdbx_description
1 polymer ?
#
loop_
_entity_poly.entity_id
_entity_poly.type
_entity_poly.pdbx_seq_one_letter_code
_entity_poly.pdbx_strand_id
1 'polypeptide(L)'
;MNNFKAKILIGILAILGSQAYAAGSDYKCTIDRYSVASGDEGDVYEAYKKLYLGKVFTVERNSGLMAGALKNSHLTEPQVIDHGSAENSYKVVATMRKEQGVGAGSNIYSLTINEYEKSHQKSFVFLRNDEVFFGVCVSY
;
A
#
# COMPACT_ATOMS: atom_id res chain seq x y z
N MET A 1 57.63 27.44 -26.35
CA MET A 1 57.35 26.22 -27.14
C MET A 1 57.86 25.01 -26.35
N ASN A 2 56.98 24.02 -26.13
CA ASN A 2 57.18 22.65 -25.58
C ASN A 2 57.34 22.54 -24.04
N ASN A 3 56.28 22.24 -23.27
CA ASN A 3 55.57 20.95 -23.06
C ASN A 3 56.38 19.89 -22.31
N PHE A 4 56.28 19.87 -20.97
CA PHE A 4 56.60 18.69 -20.16
C PHE A 4 55.41 18.31 -19.28
N LYS A 5 55.00 17.05 -19.43
CA LYS A 5 53.77 16.43 -18.93
C LYS A 5 53.87 16.18 -17.42
N ALA A 6 52.79 16.43 -16.67
CA ALA A 6 52.47 15.65 -15.47
C ALA A 6 50.96 15.69 -15.22
N LYS A 7 50.30 14.57 -15.53
CA LYS A 7 48.89 14.28 -15.26
C LYS A 7 48.77 13.82 -13.81
N ILE A 8 47.87 14.40 -13.01
CA ILE A 8 47.17 13.66 -11.94
C ILE A 8 45.73 14.19 -11.89
N LEU A 9 44.81 13.42 -12.47
CA LEU A 9 43.37 13.61 -12.36
C LEU A 9 42.92 12.79 -11.15
N ILE A 10 42.61 13.44 -10.02
CA ILE A 10 42.04 12.75 -8.86
C ILE A 10 40.53 12.66 -9.09
N GLY A 11 40.09 11.51 -9.61
CA GLY A 11 38.67 11.18 -9.71
C GLY A 11 38.13 10.79 -8.34
N ILE A 12 37.24 11.60 -7.78
CA ILE A 12 36.44 11.22 -6.61
C ILE A 12 35.32 10.33 -7.14
N LEU A 13 35.51 9.02 -7.02
CA LEU A 13 34.47 8.02 -7.23
C LEU A 13 33.51 8.10 -6.04
N ALA A 14 32.48 8.92 -6.14
CA ALA A 14 31.39 8.93 -5.16
C ALA A 14 30.71 7.56 -5.22
N ILE A 15 30.88 6.78 -4.17
CA ILE A 15 30.18 5.51 -3.94
C ILE A 15 28.70 5.87 -3.82
N LEU A 16 27.97 5.76 -4.93
CA LEU A 16 26.53 5.64 -4.93
C LEU A 16 26.22 4.33 -4.22
N GLY A 17 26.14 4.39 -2.88
CA GLY A 17 25.63 3.31 -2.07
C GLY A 17 24.23 2.98 -2.58
N SER A 18 24.12 1.92 -3.36
CA SER A 18 22.83 1.31 -3.66
C SER A 18 22.30 0.85 -2.32
N GLN A 19 21.44 1.66 -1.69
CA GLN A 19 20.54 1.14 -0.68
C GLN A 19 19.61 0.19 -1.43
N ALA A 20 20.06 -1.06 -1.56
CA ALA A 20 19.18 -2.16 -1.86
C ALA A 20 18.24 -2.24 -0.66
N TYR A 21 17.17 -1.45 -0.71
CA TYR A 21 15.98 -1.76 0.07
C TYR A 21 15.66 -3.19 -0.33
N ALA A 22 15.90 -4.14 0.57
CA ALA A 22 15.40 -5.49 0.40
C ALA A 22 13.91 -5.32 0.16
N ALA A 23 13.49 -5.48 -1.10
CA ALA A 23 12.09 -5.42 -1.46
C ALA A 23 11.43 -6.54 -0.66
N GLY A 24 10.76 -6.18 0.42
CA GLY A 24 10.01 -7.15 1.20
C GLY A 24 8.97 -7.78 0.27
N SER A 25 8.69 -9.06 0.49
CA SER A 25 7.66 -9.81 -0.21
C SER A 25 6.31 -9.09 -0.24
N ASP A 26 5.63 -9.15 -1.37
CA ASP A 26 4.29 -8.59 -1.57
C ASP A 26 3.28 -9.24 -0.62
N TYR A 27 2.12 -8.61 -0.43
CA TYR A 27 1.09 -9.15 0.46
C TYR A 27 -0.07 -9.75 -0.32
N LYS A 28 -0.54 -10.93 0.11
CA LYS A 28 -1.81 -11.51 -0.30
C LYS A 28 -2.75 -11.45 0.89
N CYS A 29 -3.85 -10.74 0.73
CA CYS A 29 -4.77 -10.40 1.81
C CYS A 29 -6.16 -10.99 1.58
N THR A 30 -6.78 -11.53 2.63
CA THR A 30 -8.14 -12.10 2.61
C THR A 30 -9.04 -11.29 3.52
N ILE A 31 -10.23 -10.93 3.02
CA ILE A 31 -11.19 -10.06 3.73
C ILE A 31 -12.08 -10.91 4.63
N ASP A 32 -12.07 -10.64 5.93
CA ASP A 32 -12.82 -11.41 6.93
C ASP A 32 -14.02 -10.63 7.49
N ARG A 33 -13.95 -9.29 7.47
CA ARG A 33 -15.01 -8.42 7.99
C ARG A 33 -15.15 -7.14 7.17
N TYR A 34 -16.37 -6.62 7.12
CA TYR A 34 -16.75 -5.40 6.46
C TYR A 34 -17.70 -4.60 7.36
N SER A 35 -17.53 -3.28 7.36
CA SER A 35 -18.36 -2.33 8.10
C SER A 35 -18.52 -1.03 7.32
N VAL A 36 -19.60 -0.29 7.58
CA VAL A 36 -19.87 1.01 6.94
C VAL A 36 -20.37 2.05 7.95
N ALA A 37 -20.12 3.33 7.68
CA ALA A 37 -20.51 4.41 8.59
C ALA A 37 -22.02 4.48 8.89
N SER A 38 -22.87 4.02 7.97
CA SER A 38 -24.32 3.97 8.16
C SER A 38 -24.80 2.85 9.09
N GLY A 39 -23.92 1.93 9.49
CA GLY A 39 -24.23 0.75 10.28
C GLY A 39 -24.16 -0.56 9.48
N ASP A 40 -23.91 -1.65 10.19
CA ASP A 40 -23.63 -2.98 9.63
C ASP A 40 -24.93 -3.80 9.40
N GLU A 41 -25.94 -3.15 8.81
CA GLU A 41 -27.26 -3.74 8.58
C GLU A 41 -27.92 -3.25 7.29
N GLY A 42 -28.97 -3.95 6.86
CA GLY A 42 -29.76 -3.62 5.66
C GLY A 42 -29.24 -4.24 4.37
N ASP A 43 -30.05 -4.13 3.31
CA ASP A 43 -29.83 -4.85 2.05
C ASP A 43 -28.54 -4.44 1.34
N VAL A 44 -28.19 -3.15 1.42
CA VAL A 44 -26.95 -2.62 0.83
C VAL A 44 -25.73 -3.21 1.53
N TYR A 45 -25.70 -3.19 2.86
CA TYR A 45 -24.64 -3.81 3.64
C TYR A 45 -24.49 -5.29 3.32
N GLU A 46 -25.60 -6.04 3.31
CA GLU A 46 -25.58 -7.48 3.02
C GLU A 46 -25.13 -7.79 1.58
N ALA A 47 -25.45 -6.94 0.61
CA ALA A 47 -24.94 -7.07 -0.75
C ALA A 47 -23.41 -6.88 -0.80
N TYR A 48 -22.88 -5.83 -0.18
CA TYR A 48 -21.44 -5.56 -0.15
C TYR A 48 -20.66 -6.60 0.64
N LYS A 49 -21.19 -7.02 1.79
CA LYS A 49 -20.63 -8.12 2.58
C LYS A 49 -20.47 -9.39 1.74
N LYS A 50 -21.50 -9.80 0.98
CA LYS A 50 -21.41 -10.96 0.07
C LYS A 50 -20.40 -10.77 -1.06
N LEU A 51 -20.24 -9.54 -1.55
CA LEU A 51 -19.28 -9.22 -2.60
C LEU A 51 -17.83 -9.36 -2.11
N TYR A 52 -17.53 -8.99 -0.86
CA TYR A 52 -16.16 -8.84 -0.36
C TYR A 52 -15.69 -9.94 0.59
N LEU A 53 -16.54 -10.51 1.45
CA LEU A 53 -16.08 -11.49 2.43
C LEU A 53 -15.50 -12.75 1.78
N GLY A 54 -14.36 -13.20 2.31
CA GLY A 54 -13.57 -14.31 1.80
C GLY A 54 -12.85 -14.03 0.48
N LYS A 55 -12.98 -12.83 -0.10
CA LYS A 55 -12.25 -12.46 -1.31
C LYS A 55 -10.83 -12.03 -1.00
N VAL A 56 -10.00 -12.11 -2.03
CA VAL A 56 -8.56 -11.84 -1.96
C VAL A 56 -8.19 -10.62 -2.77
N PHE A 57 -7.25 -9.85 -2.25
CA PHE A 57 -6.52 -8.81 -2.98
C PHE A 57 -5.03 -8.93 -2.68
N THR A 58 -4.20 -8.36 -3.55
CA THR A 58 -2.76 -8.27 -3.35
C THR A 58 -2.34 -6.83 -3.14
N VAL A 59 -1.18 -6.64 -2.50
CA VAL A 59 -0.54 -5.34 -2.30
C VAL A 59 0.90 -5.46 -2.75
N GLU A 60 1.27 -4.72 -3.79
CA GLU A 60 2.66 -4.58 -4.20
C GLU A 60 3.37 -3.72 -3.15
N ARG A 61 4.38 -4.27 -2.47
CA ARG A 61 4.86 -3.68 -1.21
C ARG A 61 5.58 -2.34 -1.39
N ASN A 62 6.20 -2.12 -2.54
CA ASN A 62 7.05 -0.96 -2.78
C ASN A 62 6.22 0.29 -3.12
N SER A 63 5.17 0.13 -3.92
CA SER A 63 4.24 1.16 -4.37
C SER A 63 2.99 1.26 -3.50
N GLY A 64 2.63 0.17 -2.80
CA GLY A 64 1.36 0.07 -2.09
C GLY A 64 0.17 -0.14 -3.01
N LEU A 65 0.39 -0.48 -4.28
CA LEU A 65 -0.68 -0.71 -5.25
C LEU A 65 -1.49 -1.95 -4.88
N MET A 66 -2.81 -1.78 -4.75
CA MET A 66 -3.74 -2.86 -4.46
C MET A 66 -4.41 -3.38 -5.74
N ALA A 67 -4.46 -4.71 -5.88
CA ALA A 67 -5.13 -5.37 -7.01
C ALA A 67 -6.02 -6.54 -6.55
N GLY A 68 -7.11 -6.79 -7.27
CA GLY A 68 -8.08 -7.84 -6.92
C GLY A 68 -9.38 -7.29 -6.35
N ALA A 69 -9.87 -7.89 -5.27
CA ALA A 69 -11.17 -7.55 -4.69
C ALA A 69 -11.23 -6.09 -4.20
N LEU A 70 -10.17 -5.61 -3.55
CA LEU A 70 -10.02 -4.22 -3.13
C LEU A 70 -8.96 -3.52 -3.98
N LYS A 71 -9.20 -2.23 -4.23
CA LYS A 71 -8.31 -1.34 -4.99
C LYS A 71 -8.25 0.01 -4.28
N ASN A 72 -7.08 0.63 -4.26
CA ASN A 72 -6.84 1.96 -3.71
C ASN A 72 -6.43 2.97 -4.78
N SER A 73 -6.41 2.56 -6.05
CA SER A 73 -5.99 3.38 -7.18
C SER A 73 -6.81 3.05 -8.41
N HIS A 74 -7.15 4.11 -9.15
CA HIS A 74 -7.76 4.04 -10.47
C HIS A 74 -6.99 4.92 -11.46
N LEU A 75 -6.78 6.18 -11.10
CA LEU A 75 -6.05 7.18 -11.90
C LEU A 75 -4.87 7.81 -11.15
N THR A 76 -4.86 7.71 -9.82
CA THR A 76 -3.85 8.29 -8.94
C THR A 76 -3.00 7.20 -8.30
N GLU A 77 -1.69 7.40 -8.26
CA GLU A 77 -0.79 6.43 -7.61
C GLU A 77 -0.92 6.49 -6.08
N PRO A 78 -0.96 5.32 -5.39
CA PRO A 78 -0.89 5.27 -3.95
C PRO A 78 0.52 5.65 -3.45
N GLN A 79 0.60 6.00 -2.17
CA GLN A 79 1.84 6.37 -1.51
C GLN A 79 2.04 5.51 -0.26
N VAL A 80 3.15 4.76 -0.23
CA VAL A 80 3.62 4.10 1.00
C VAL A 80 4.22 5.19 1.90
N ILE A 81 3.63 5.38 3.08
CA ILE A 81 4.09 6.36 4.07
C ILE A 81 4.83 5.69 5.25
N ASP A 82 4.63 4.38 5.45
CA ASP A 82 5.42 3.56 6.34
C ASP A 82 5.63 2.17 5.74
N HIS A 83 6.88 1.70 5.69
CA HIS A 83 7.20 0.35 5.18
C HIS A 83 6.96 -0.78 6.21
N GLY A 84 6.52 -0.45 7.42
CA GLY A 84 6.34 -1.40 8.51
C GLY A 84 7.65 -1.96 9.07
N SER A 85 7.58 -2.49 10.29
CA SER A 85 8.70 -3.09 11.00
C SER A 85 8.20 -4.00 12.13
N ALA A 86 9.12 -4.53 12.93
CA ALA A 86 8.77 -5.22 14.17
C ALA A 86 8.08 -4.30 15.21
N GLU A 87 8.06 -2.99 14.99
CA GLU A 87 7.56 -1.98 15.94
C GLU A 87 6.47 -1.08 15.35
N ASN A 88 6.24 -1.10 14.02
CA ASN A 88 5.29 -0.21 13.34
C ASN A 88 4.56 -0.94 12.21
N SER A 89 3.35 -0.50 11.89
CA SER A 89 2.58 -1.02 10.76
C SER A 89 3.12 -0.55 9.42
N TYR A 90 2.92 -1.36 8.38
CA TYR A 90 2.97 -0.91 6.99
C TYR A 90 1.75 -0.05 6.69
N LYS A 91 1.93 1.13 6.08
CA LYS A 91 0.85 2.09 5.83
C LYS A 91 0.92 2.65 4.43
N VAL A 92 -0.23 2.67 3.76
CA VAL A 92 -0.41 3.23 2.41
C VAL A 92 -1.59 4.18 2.43
N VAL A 93 -1.45 5.32 1.77
CA VAL A 93 -2.53 6.27 1.54
C VAL A 93 -2.70 6.53 0.05
N ALA A 94 -3.94 6.76 -0.36
CA ALA A 94 -4.22 7.27 -1.69
C ALA A 94 -5.37 8.25 -1.62
N THR A 95 -5.30 9.29 -2.46
CA THR A 95 -6.39 10.23 -2.63
C THR A 95 -6.66 10.38 -4.11
N MET A 96 -7.93 10.47 -4.47
CA MET A 96 -8.36 10.77 -5.82
C MET A 96 -9.24 12.01 -5.73
N ARG A 97 -8.72 13.16 -6.18
CA ARG A 97 -9.50 14.40 -6.14
C ARG A 97 -10.64 14.33 -7.15
N LYS A 98 -11.66 15.17 -6.98
CA LYS A 98 -12.83 15.23 -7.87
C LYS A 98 -12.42 15.38 -9.34
N GLU A 99 -11.43 16.22 -9.62
CA GLU A 99 -10.90 16.47 -10.96
C GLU A 99 -10.03 15.31 -11.51
N GLN A 100 -9.67 14.35 -10.67
CA GLN A 100 -8.85 13.18 -11.00
C GLN A 100 -9.67 11.88 -11.00
N GLY A 101 -10.98 11.96 -10.82
CA GLY A 101 -11.83 10.81 -10.48
C GLY A 101 -12.87 10.41 -11.52
N VAL A 102 -13.54 9.30 -11.21
CA VAL A 102 -14.73 8.79 -11.91
C VAL A 102 -15.90 8.90 -10.92
N GLY A 103 -16.59 10.04 -10.88
CA GLY A 103 -17.75 10.22 -9.99
C GLY A 103 -18.00 11.65 -9.51
N ALA A 104 -18.89 11.78 -8.51
CA ALA A 104 -19.38 13.07 -8.03
C ALA A 104 -18.43 13.81 -7.07
N GLY A 105 -17.41 13.13 -6.53
CA GLY A 105 -16.54 13.67 -5.49
C GLY A 105 -15.17 13.03 -5.40
N SER A 106 -14.39 13.48 -4.43
CA SER A 106 -13.07 12.93 -4.11
C SER A 106 -13.20 11.60 -3.36
N ASN A 107 -12.20 10.74 -3.50
CA ASN A 107 -12.10 9.50 -2.73
C ASN A 107 -10.83 9.50 -1.88
N ILE A 108 -10.92 8.91 -0.70
CA ILE A 108 -9.80 8.69 0.21
C ILE A 108 -9.67 7.20 0.51
N TYR A 109 -8.43 6.73 0.54
CA TYR A 109 -8.10 5.35 0.84
C TYR A 109 -6.95 5.30 1.84
N SER A 110 -7.04 4.40 2.80
CA SER A 110 -5.91 4.09 3.67
C SER A 110 -5.84 2.59 3.97
N LEU A 111 -4.66 2.01 3.80
CA LEU A 111 -4.35 0.63 4.17
C LEU A 111 -3.36 0.65 5.32
N THR A 112 -3.62 -0.16 6.34
CA THR A 112 -2.69 -0.46 7.43
C THR A 112 -2.56 -1.97 7.57
N ILE A 113 -1.34 -2.50 7.52
CA ILE A 113 -1.01 -3.90 7.80
C ILE A 113 -0.12 -3.93 9.05
N ASN A 114 -0.55 -4.65 10.09
CA ASN A 114 0.14 -4.70 11.39
C ASN A 114 1.39 -5.59 11.35
N GLU A 115 2.43 -5.14 10.64
CA GLU A 115 3.71 -5.85 10.50
C GLU A 115 4.36 -6.24 11.84
N TYR A 116 4.11 -5.44 12.89
CA TYR A 116 4.59 -5.68 14.25
C TYR A 116 4.00 -6.94 14.91
N GLU A 117 2.90 -7.50 14.39
CA GLU A 117 2.33 -8.74 14.91
C GLU A 117 3.32 -9.89 14.69
N LYS A 118 3.58 -10.72 15.70
CA LYS A 118 4.55 -11.83 15.56
C LYS A 118 4.05 -12.97 14.66
N SER A 119 2.74 -13.03 14.41
CA SER A 119 2.10 -14.01 13.54
C SER A 119 2.60 -13.90 12.09
N HIS A 120 2.57 -15.00 11.35
CA HIS A 120 2.80 -14.98 9.90
C HIS A 120 1.63 -14.35 9.14
N GLN A 121 0.42 -14.46 9.68
CA GLN A 121 -0.77 -13.74 9.23
C GLN A 121 -0.84 -12.40 9.97
N LYS A 122 -0.68 -11.30 9.25
CA LYS A 122 -0.75 -9.94 9.80
C LYS A 122 -2.14 -9.38 9.61
N SER A 123 -2.75 -8.84 10.65
CA SER A 123 -4.04 -8.18 10.53
C SER A 123 -3.92 -6.93 9.66
N PHE A 124 -4.96 -6.64 8.87
CA PHE A 124 -5.07 -5.38 8.14
C PHE A 124 -6.39 -4.67 8.42
N VAL A 125 -6.37 -3.35 8.22
CA VAL A 125 -7.56 -2.52 8.05
C VAL A 125 -7.39 -1.68 6.78
N PHE A 126 -8.44 -1.64 5.97
CA PHE A 126 -8.53 -0.81 4.78
C PHE A 126 -9.76 0.08 4.86
N LEU A 127 -9.56 1.39 4.81
CA LEU A 127 -10.61 2.39 4.69
C LEU A 127 -10.77 2.80 3.23
N ARG A 128 -12.01 2.80 2.75
CA ARG A 128 -12.40 3.39 1.47
C ARG A 128 -13.57 4.32 1.74
N ASN A 129 -13.30 5.63 1.76
CA ASN A 129 -14.27 6.64 2.17
C ASN A 129 -14.89 6.33 3.54
N ASP A 130 -16.15 5.89 3.56
CA ASP A 130 -16.96 5.55 4.73
C ASP A 130 -17.07 4.03 4.98
N GLU A 131 -16.42 3.22 4.14
CA GLU A 131 -16.36 1.77 4.22
C GLU A 131 -15.06 1.29 4.87
N VAL A 132 -15.15 0.29 5.76
CA VAL A 132 -13.99 -0.30 6.45
C VAL A 132 -13.95 -1.82 6.22
N PHE A 133 -12.81 -2.30 5.76
CA PHE A 133 -12.54 -3.71 5.54
C PHE A 133 -11.46 -4.19 6.50
N PHE A 134 -11.62 -5.40 7.01
CA PHE A 134 -10.65 -6.04 7.90
C PHE A 134 -10.35 -7.45 7.43
N GLY A 135 -9.19 -7.96 7.81
CA GLY A 135 -8.84 -9.35 7.60
C GLY A 135 -7.35 -9.57 7.84
N VAL A 136 -6.77 -10.52 7.11
CA VAL A 136 -5.37 -10.91 7.27
C VAL A 136 -4.60 -10.86 5.96
N CYS A 137 -3.32 -10.51 6.05
CA CYS A 137 -2.35 -10.53 4.97
C CYS A 137 -1.23 -11.53 5.27
N VAL A 138 -0.76 -12.20 4.24
CA VAL A 138 0.43 -13.07 4.27
C VAL A 138 1.40 -12.59 3.22
N SER A 139 2.67 -12.48 3.58
CA SER A 139 3.72 -12.14 2.64
C SER A 139 4.08 -13.34 1.75
N TYR A 140 4.29 -13.13 0.44
CA TYR A 140 4.59 -14.20 -0.53
C TYR A 140 5.70 -13.85 -1.53
#